data_AF-A0A952UZS0-F1
#
_entry.id   AF-A0A952UZS0-F1
#
_cell.length_a   1.000
_cell.length_b   1.000
_cell.length_c   1.000
_cell.angle_alpha   90.00
_cell.angle_beta   90.00
_cell.angle_gamma   90.00
#
_symmetry.space_group_name_H-M   'P 1'
#
loop_
_entity.id
_entity.type
_entity.pdbx_description
1 polymer ?
#
loop_
_entity_poly.entity_id
_entity_poly.type
_entity_poly.pdbx_seq_one_letter_code
_entity_poly.pdbx_strand_id
1 'polypeptide(L)'
;MKSLLLTPFVFVLACGGSAPSVPPPPPPTTTAEVSSPQPKAAEPPPVAPEEAAKPADPFAALPPSLPMPEPGKPVKVKRSGGAWPFHKWTRAEVVVSNWASYGPETRMHAYDEEGWSPSVKYRSPLDGEKAKKAVDLVIAERGEMLVSKCPAPRHSVVLFDGDDPVASIDVCFTCHDVLLWPQWPGGTPTLKQYKAMEKANAEFLPRWEELLIKDLKLPLFEGH
;
A
#
# COMPACT_ATOMS: atom_id res chain seq x y z
N MET A 1 9.94 45.99 24.82
CA MET A 1 9.73 46.83 23.62
C MET A 1 8.92 46.00 22.62
N LYS A 2 7.69 46.42 22.34
CA LYS A 2 6.75 45.74 21.42
C LYS A 2 7.03 46.26 20.02
N SER A 3 7.37 45.39 19.08
CA SER A 3 7.40 45.72 17.65
C SER A 3 6.22 45.03 16.98
N LEU A 4 5.17 45.81 16.69
CA LEU A 4 4.08 45.42 15.79
C LEU A 4 4.59 45.59 14.36
N LEU A 5 4.59 44.51 13.58
CA LEU A 5 4.71 44.58 12.12
C LEU A 5 3.35 44.25 11.52
N LEU A 6 2.71 45.28 10.94
CA LEU A 6 1.54 45.17 10.09
C LEU A 6 1.95 44.51 8.77
N THR A 7 1.26 43.45 8.38
CA THR A 7 1.35 42.86 7.03
C THR A 7 0.13 43.29 6.22
N PRO A 8 0.28 43.81 4.99
CA PRO A 8 -0.83 44.26 4.17
C PRO A 8 -1.67 43.09 3.63
N PHE A 9 -2.99 43.27 3.69
CA PHE A 9 -4.00 42.47 3.00
C PHE A 9 -3.88 42.65 1.48
N VAL A 10 -3.68 41.56 0.74
CA VAL A 10 -3.82 41.53 -0.72
C VAL A 10 -5.18 40.94 -1.06
N PHE A 11 -6.10 41.79 -1.55
CA PHE A 11 -7.35 41.36 -2.17
C PHE A 11 -7.07 40.88 -3.59
N VAL A 12 -7.34 39.60 -3.87
CA VAL A 12 -7.38 39.08 -5.25
C VAL A 12 -8.83 39.12 -5.74
N LEU A 13 -9.07 39.98 -6.74
CA LEU A 13 -10.32 40.12 -7.47
C LEU A 13 -10.62 38.84 -8.27
N ALA A 14 -11.82 38.31 -8.05
CA ALA A 14 -12.40 37.23 -8.84
C ALA A 14 -12.93 37.79 -10.17
N CYS A 15 -12.38 37.31 -11.29
CA CYS A 15 -13.00 37.46 -12.61
C CYS A 15 -13.84 36.22 -12.90
N GLY A 16 -15.16 36.42 -12.95
CA GLY A 16 -16.11 35.44 -13.47
C GLY A 16 -16.03 35.35 -14.98
N GLY A 17 -15.87 34.12 -15.49
CA GLY A 17 -15.97 33.79 -16.90
C GLY A 17 -17.07 32.73 -17.08
N SER A 18 -18.21 33.15 -17.61
CA SER A 18 -19.26 32.24 -18.08
C SER A 18 -18.78 31.53 -19.35
N ALA A 19 -18.66 30.20 -19.29
CA ALA A 19 -18.37 29.39 -20.48
C ALA A 19 -19.66 29.16 -21.29
N PRO A 20 -19.61 29.18 -22.63
CA PRO A 20 -20.75 28.87 -23.48
C PRO A 20 -21.11 27.38 -23.43
N SER A 21 -22.41 27.08 -23.26
CA SER A 21 -22.97 25.73 -23.41
C SER A 21 -22.84 25.25 -24.85
N VAL A 22 -22.11 24.16 -25.06
CA VAL A 22 -22.07 23.42 -26.32
C VAL A 22 -23.23 22.41 -26.29
N PRO A 23 -24.11 22.37 -27.32
CA PRO A 23 -25.16 21.36 -27.39
C PRO A 23 -24.55 19.96 -27.61
N PRO A 24 -25.17 18.90 -27.08
CA PRO A 24 -24.68 17.53 -27.24
C PRO A 24 -24.78 17.07 -28.70
N PRO A 25 -23.87 16.18 -29.15
CA PRO A 25 -23.93 15.61 -30.50
C PRO A 25 -25.16 14.70 -30.67
N PRO A 26 -25.70 14.58 -31.90
CA PRO A 26 -26.82 13.69 -32.19
C PRO A 26 -26.41 12.21 -32.02
N PRO A 27 -27.38 11.32 -31.69
CA PRO A 27 -27.11 9.90 -31.55
C PRO A 27 -26.68 9.26 -32.89
N PRO A 28 -25.82 8.23 -32.86
CA PRO A 28 -25.42 7.54 -34.06
C PRO A 28 -26.59 6.77 -34.69
N THR A 29 -26.74 6.91 -36.00
CA THR A 29 -27.65 6.13 -36.83
C THR A 29 -27.28 4.65 -36.75
N THR A 30 -28.21 3.84 -36.23
CA THR A 30 -28.10 2.38 -36.24
C THR A 30 -28.30 1.88 -37.67
N THR A 31 -27.22 1.54 -38.35
CA THR A 31 -27.28 0.76 -39.59
C THR A 31 -27.54 -0.69 -39.18
N ALA A 32 -28.71 -1.21 -39.54
CA ALA A 32 -29.03 -2.63 -39.37
C ALA A 32 -28.11 -3.45 -40.28
N GLU A 33 -27.18 -4.18 -39.66
CA GLU A 33 -26.33 -5.14 -40.34
C GLU A 33 -27.13 -6.42 -40.61
N VAL A 34 -27.30 -6.74 -41.89
CA VAL A 34 -27.94 -7.97 -42.37
C VAL A 34 -26.99 -9.13 -42.05
N SER A 35 -27.32 -9.87 -40.99
CA SER A 35 -26.61 -11.09 -40.61
C SER A 35 -26.88 -12.20 -41.63
N SER A 36 -25.83 -12.67 -42.29
CA SER A 36 -25.87 -13.87 -43.14
C SER A 36 -25.71 -15.12 -42.27
N PRO A 37 -26.39 -16.24 -42.60
CA PRO A 37 -26.30 -17.47 -41.83
C PRO A 37 -24.91 -18.12 -41.96
N GLN A 38 -24.19 -18.21 -40.85
CA GLN A 38 -22.89 -18.88 -40.76
C GLN A 38 -23.09 -20.41 -40.73
N PRO A 39 -22.35 -21.19 -41.54
CA PRO A 39 -22.45 -22.65 -41.54
C PRO A 39 -21.98 -23.22 -40.19
N LYS A 40 -22.79 -24.12 -39.63
CA LYS A 40 -22.57 -24.80 -38.35
C LYS A 40 -21.30 -25.65 -38.44
N ALA A 41 -20.19 -25.11 -37.92
CA ALA A 41 -18.95 -25.86 -37.75
C ALA A 41 -19.18 -26.98 -36.71
N ALA A 42 -18.64 -28.17 -37.01
CA ALA A 42 -18.73 -29.33 -36.15
C ALA A 42 -18.11 -29.03 -34.77
N GLU A 43 -18.84 -29.44 -33.73
CA GLU A 43 -18.45 -29.29 -32.33
C GLU A 43 -17.16 -30.09 -32.09
N PRO A 44 -16.07 -29.46 -31.60
CA PRO A 44 -14.86 -30.20 -31.24
C PRO A 44 -15.16 -31.15 -30.07
N PRO A 45 -14.49 -32.31 -30.00
CA PRO A 45 -14.71 -33.28 -28.92
C PRO A 45 -14.46 -32.64 -27.55
N PRO A 46 -15.15 -33.10 -26.50
CA PRO A 46 -14.99 -32.58 -25.14
C PRO A 46 -13.54 -32.79 -24.70
N VAL A 47 -12.81 -31.69 -24.55
CA VAL A 47 -11.47 -31.69 -23.94
C VAL A 47 -11.67 -32.13 -22.49
N ALA A 48 -11.02 -33.24 -22.12
CA ALA A 48 -11.00 -33.70 -20.74
C ALA A 48 -10.52 -32.55 -19.84
N PRO A 49 -11.08 -32.36 -18.62
CA PRO A 49 -10.63 -31.31 -17.72
C PRO A 49 -9.13 -31.52 -17.47
N GLU A 50 -8.31 -30.62 -18.02
CA GLU A 50 -6.92 -30.52 -17.66
C GLU A 50 -6.91 -30.27 -16.16
N GLU A 51 -6.37 -31.22 -15.40
CA GLU A 51 -6.25 -31.14 -13.96
C GLU A 51 -5.43 -29.89 -13.64
N ALA A 52 -6.13 -28.80 -13.30
CA ALA A 52 -5.52 -27.51 -13.07
C ALA A 52 -4.45 -27.68 -12.00
N ALA A 53 -3.19 -27.60 -12.42
CA ALA A 53 -2.04 -27.69 -11.53
C ALA A 53 -2.27 -26.70 -10.38
N LYS A 54 -2.22 -27.19 -9.14
CA LYS A 54 -2.37 -26.32 -7.97
C LYS A 54 -1.38 -25.15 -8.10
N PRO A 55 -1.81 -23.91 -7.84
CA PRO A 55 -0.91 -22.78 -7.85
C PRO A 55 0.28 -23.07 -6.94
N ALA A 56 1.50 -22.86 -7.45
CA ALA A 56 2.70 -22.99 -6.64
C ALA A 56 2.62 -22.01 -5.45
N ASP A 57 3.03 -22.45 -4.26
CA ASP A 57 3.13 -21.59 -3.09
C ASP A 57 4.19 -20.50 -3.37
N PRO A 58 3.80 -19.21 -3.45
CA PRO A 58 4.72 -18.12 -3.80
C PRO A 58 5.80 -17.89 -2.74
N PHE A 59 5.66 -18.46 -1.54
CA PHE A 59 6.63 -18.33 -0.46
C PHE A 59 7.60 -19.52 -0.36
N ALA A 60 7.42 -20.58 -1.15
CA ALA A 60 8.23 -21.80 -1.05
C ALA A 60 9.74 -21.58 -1.32
N ALA A 61 10.09 -20.55 -2.10
CA ALA A 61 11.47 -20.21 -2.44
C ALA A 61 12.10 -19.18 -1.49
N LEU A 62 11.36 -18.71 -0.48
CA LEU A 62 11.84 -17.70 0.46
C LEU A 62 12.66 -18.31 1.61
N PRO A 63 13.45 -17.48 2.32
CA PRO A 63 14.08 -17.87 3.56
C PRO A 63 13.09 -18.51 4.55
N PRO A 64 13.58 -19.33 5.51
CA PRO A 64 12.72 -19.95 6.50
C PRO A 64 11.86 -18.93 7.24
N SER A 65 10.54 -19.14 7.20
CA SER A 65 9.60 -18.28 7.93
C SER A 65 9.75 -18.51 9.43
N LEU A 66 9.78 -17.42 10.19
CA LEU A 66 9.49 -17.43 11.62
C LEU A 66 8.09 -18.01 11.85
N PRO A 67 7.81 -18.56 13.06
CA PRO A 67 6.45 -18.95 13.43
C PRO A 67 5.49 -17.78 13.17
N MET A 68 4.23 -18.04 12.84
CA MET A 68 3.27 -16.96 12.69
C MET A 68 3.05 -16.29 14.06
N PRO A 69 2.99 -14.96 14.12
CA PRO A 69 2.67 -14.29 15.38
C PRO A 69 1.24 -14.67 15.78
N GLU A 70 1.04 -14.98 17.05
CA GLU A 70 -0.33 -15.04 17.57
C GLU A 70 -0.94 -13.64 17.49
N PRO A 71 -2.26 -13.52 17.25
CA PRO A 71 -3.00 -12.28 17.47
C PRO A 71 -2.92 -11.88 18.95
N GLY A 72 -1.79 -11.32 19.34
CA GLY A 72 -1.45 -10.99 20.71
C GLY A 72 -2.13 -9.71 21.16
N LYS A 73 -2.11 -9.48 22.47
CA LYS A 73 -2.58 -8.21 23.03
C LYS A 73 -1.70 -7.08 22.50
N PRO A 74 -2.28 -6.00 21.97
CA PRO A 74 -1.51 -4.89 21.45
C PRO A 74 -0.63 -4.26 22.52
N VAL A 75 0.61 -3.98 22.16
CA VAL A 75 1.52 -3.18 22.97
C VAL A 75 1.19 -1.71 22.77
N LYS A 76 0.83 -1.01 23.85
CA LYS A 76 0.66 0.45 23.81
C LYS A 76 2.03 1.12 23.79
N VAL A 77 2.45 1.54 22.61
CA VAL A 77 3.74 2.21 22.41
C VAL A 77 3.57 3.72 22.59
N LYS A 78 4.06 4.27 23.71
CA LYS A 78 4.02 5.72 23.99
C LYS A 78 5.22 6.41 23.36
N ARG A 79 4.99 7.21 22.31
CA ARG A 79 6.01 8.02 21.60
C ARG A 79 7.05 8.61 22.57
N SER A 80 8.32 8.26 22.37
CA SER A 80 9.42 8.63 23.26
C SER A 80 10.47 9.55 22.59
N GLY A 81 10.47 9.64 21.25
CA GLY A 81 11.41 10.43 20.45
C GLY A 81 10.75 11.47 19.55
N GLY A 82 11.56 12.38 18.97
CA GLY A 82 11.10 13.47 18.11
C GLY A 82 11.00 13.15 16.61
N ALA A 83 11.52 12.00 16.17
CA ALA A 83 11.48 11.53 14.78
C ALA A 83 11.04 10.07 14.72
N TRP A 84 10.35 9.68 13.64
CA TRP A 84 9.88 8.32 13.41
C TRP A 84 11.06 7.32 13.38
N PRO A 85 10.96 6.12 13.98
CA PRO A 85 9.78 5.46 14.57
C PRO A 85 9.39 5.94 15.98
N PHE A 86 9.90 7.09 16.44
CA PHE A 86 9.66 7.70 17.75
C PHE A 86 10.10 6.84 18.95
N HIS A 87 10.83 5.76 18.67
CA HIS A 87 11.30 4.77 19.61
C HIS A 87 12.66 4.26 19.16
N LYS A 88 13.44 3.77 20.13
CA LYS A 88 14.59 2.92 19.80
C LYS A 88 14.06 1.59 19.27
N TRP A 89 14.83 0.97 18.40
CA TRP A 89 14.58 -0.37 17.91
C TRP A 89 15.91 -1.13 17.88
N THR A 90 15.85 -2.44 18.10
CA THR A 90 17.00 -3.33 18.20
C THR A 90 17.00 -4.41 17.12
N ARG A 91 15.83 -4.72 16.54
CA ARG A 91 15.69 -5.67 15.43
C ARG A 91 14.50 -5.32 14.55
N ALA A 92 14.42 -5.96 13.40
CA ALA A 92 13.30 -5.84 12.49
C ALA A 92 12.91 -7.21 11.90
N GLU A 93 11.66 -7.32 11.48
CA GLU A 93 11.14 -8.44 10.71
C GLU A 93 10.53 -7.90 9.43
N VAL A 94 10.67 -8.67 8.35
CA VAL A 94 9.90 -8.46 7.12
C VAL A 94 8.72 -9.41 7.12
N VAL A 95 7.56 -8.89 6.74
CA VAL A 95 6.27 -9.55 6.85
C VAL A 95 5.54 -9.40 5.52
N VAL A 96 4.88 -10.46 5.06
CA VAL A 96 3.88 -10.34 3.99
C VAL A 96 2.52 -10.68 4.58
N SER A 97 1.57 -9.77 4.42
CA SER A 97 0.19 -9.89 4.91
C SER A 97 -0.81 -9.68 3.79
N ASN A 98 -2.09 -10.01 4.03
CA ASN A 98 -3.20 -9.83 3.08
C ASN A 98 -3.02 -10.56 1.72
N TRP A 99 -2.43 -11.76 1.71
CA TRP A 99 -2.31 -12.56 0.48
C TRP A 99 -3.65 -13.19 -0.02
N ALA A 100 -4.78 -12.91 0.63
CA ALA A 100 -6.07 -13.58 0.34
C ALA A 100 -7.18 -12.57 0.00
N SER A 101 -8.28 -13.09 -0.58
CA SER A 101 -9.45 -12.30 -1.00
C SER A 101 -10.01 -11.43 0.13
N TYR A 102 -10.46 -10.23 -0.24
CA TYR A 102 -11.05 -9.21 0.64
C TYR A 102 -12.06 -9.79 1.65
N GLY A 103 -11.93 -9.42 2.92
CA GLY A 103 -12.83 -9.81 3.98
C GLY A 103 -12.89 -8.80 5.13
N PRO A 104 -13.84 -8.96 6.07
CA PRO A 104 -14.01 -8.04 7.20
C PRO A 104 -12.80 -8.02 8.15
N GLU A 105 -11.91 -9.00 8.05
CA GLU A 105 -10.70 -9.13 8.89
C GLU A 105 -9.42 -8.61 8.21
N THR A 106 -9.53 -8.02 7.00
CA THR A 106 -8.38 -7.42 6.31
C THR A 106 -7.89 -6.19 7.09
N ARG A 107 -6.76 -6.33 7.79
CA ARG A 107 -6.06 -5.22 8.44
C ARG A 107 -5.08 -4.56 7.47
N MET A 108 -4.96 -3.24 7.56
CA MET A 108 -4.09 -2.48 6.66
C MET A 108 -2.62 -2.51 7.09
N HIS A 109 -2.37 -2.75 8.37
CA HIS A 109 -1.04 -2.89 8.95
C HIS A 109 -0.76 -4.34 9.29
N ALA A 110 0.50 -4.77 9.12
CA ALA A 110 0.99 -6.02 9.68
C ALA A 110 0.94 -6.00 11.22
N TYR A 111 1.18 -4.84 11.82
CA TYR A 111 1.02 -4.60 13.26
C TYR A 111 0.56 -3.17 13.56
N ASP A 112 -0.43 -3.00 14.44
CA ASP A 112 -0.95 -1.70 14.88
C ASP A 112 -1.45 -1.71 16.35
N GLU A 113 -2.27 -0.73 16.74
CA GLU A 113 -2.88 -0.66 18.07
C GLU A 113 -3.80 -1.84 18.41
N GLU A 114 -4.17 -2.67 17.44
CA GLU A 114 -4.93 -3.90 17.63
C GLU A 114 -4.05 -5.17 17.56
N GLY A 115 -2.74 -4.99 17.44
CA GLY A 115 -1.74 -6.05 17.44
C GLY A 115 -1.44 -6.58 16.04
N TRP A 116 -1.00 -7.84 15.97
CA TRP A 116 -0.67 -8.48 14.70
C TRP A 116 -1.88 -8.66 13.80
N SER A 117 -1.68 -8.50 12.49
CA SER A 117 -2.68 -8.87 11.51
C SER A 117 -2.93 -10.39 11.53
N PRO A 118 -4.19 -10.84 11.53
CA PRO A 118 -4.51 -12.26 11.40
C PRO A 118 -4.16 -12.81 9.99
N SER A 119 -3.87 -11.93 9.03
CA SER A 119 -3.60 -12.26 7.63
C SER A 119 -2.12 -12.38 7.28
N VAL A 120 -1.22 -12.41 8.27
CA VAL A 120 0.21 -12.64 8.03
C VAL A 120 0.42 -14.03 7.40
N LYS A 121 1.16 -14.06 6.29
CA LYS A 121 1.48 -15.29 5.54
C LYS A 121 2.95 -15.63 5.50
N TYR A 122 3.80 -14.62 5.66
CA TYR A 122 5.24 -14.79 5.69
C TYR A 122 5.84 -13.86 6.72
N ARG A 123 6.88 -14.34 7.41
CA ARG A 123 7.62 -13.55 8.39
C ARG A 123 9.06 -14.01 8.45
N SER A 124 10.02 -13.11 8.37
CA SER A 124 11.43 -13.45 8.46
C SER A 124 12.18 -12.34 9.20
N PRO A 125 13.29 -12.64 9.90
CA PRO A 125 14.18 -11.60 10.38
C PRO A 125 14.64 -10.74 9.21
N LEU A 126 14.74 -9.44 9.44
CA LEU A 126 15.28 -8.49 8.49
C LEU A 126 16.66 -8.03 8.97
N ASP A 127 17.63 -8.10 8.05
CA ASP A 127 18.98 -7.60 8.29
C ASP A 127 18.99 -6.12 8.71
N GLY A 128 19.90 -5.75 9.61
CA GLY A 128 19.96 -4.41 10.20
C GLY A 128 20.19 -3.29 9.19
N GLU A 129 20.99 -3.52 8.14
CA GLU A 129 21.23 -2.52 7.09
C GLU A 129 19.97 -2.30 6.25
N LYS A 130 19.26 -3.38 5.91
CA LYS A 130 18.00 -3.32 5.17
C LYS A 130 16.89 -2.67 5.99
N ALA A 131 16.81 -3.00 7.27
CA ALA A 131 15.88 -2.36 8.21
C ALA A 131 16.14 -0.86 8.32
N LYS A 132 17.41 -0.46 8.46
CA LYS A 132 17.80 0.95 8.45
C LYS A 132 17.43 1.64 7.13
N LYS A 133 17.67 1.00 5.98
CA LYS A 133 17.28 1.52 4.65
C LYS A 133 15.77 1.77 4.58
N ALA A 134 14.94 0.86 5.10
CA ALA A 134 13.49 1.06 5.18
C ALA A 134 13.11 2.30 6.02
N VAL A 135 13.72 2.46 7.21
CA VAL A 135 13.50 3.62 8.07
C VAL A 135 13.91 4.92 7.39
N ASP A 136 15.07 4.93 6.72
CA ASP A 136 15.59 6.10 6.02
C ASP A 136 14.67 6.52 4.86
N LEU A 137 14.09 5.57 4.12
CA LEU A 137 13.09 5.85 3.08
C LEU A 137 11.86 6.54 3.68
N VAL A 138 11.32 6.02 4.79
CA VAL A 138 10.18 6.64 5.49
C VAL A 138 10.48 8.09 5.91
N ILE A 139 11.66 8.34 6.46
CA ILE A 139 12.06 9.69 6.91
C ILE A 139 12.21 10.63 5.72
N ALA A 140 12.82 10.17 4.62
CA ALA A 140 13.03 10.97 3.42
C ALA A 140 11.72 11.31 2.71
N GLU A 141 10.78 10.37 2.66
CA GLU A 141 9.55 10.48 1.88
C GLU A 141 8.39 11.06 2.68
N ARG A 142 8.45 11.00 4.01
CA ARG A 142 7.33 11.34 4.92
C ARG A 142 6.02 10.66 4.50
N GLY A 143 6.15 9.48 3.92
CA GLY A 143 5.11 8.76 3.20
C GLY A 143 4.11 8.12 4.16
N GLU A 144 3.06 8.85 4.47
CA GLU A 144 1.84 8.31 5.06
C GLU A 144 0.67 8.65 4.16
N MET A 145 -0.05 7.66 3.65
CA MET A 145 -1.13 7.90 2.70
C MET A 145 -2.50 7.44 3.16
N LEU A 146 -3.50 8.09 2.55
CA LEU A 146 -4.90 7.75 2.71
C LEU A 146 -5.18 6.41 2.03
N VAL A 147 -5.61 5.47 2.86
CA VAL A 147 -5.86 4.09 2.50
C VAL A 147 -7.12 3.96 1.65
N SER A 148 -6.99 3.47 0.41
CA SER A 148 -8.08 2.67 -0.16
C SER A 148 -8.10 1.35 0.62
N LYS A 149 -9.28 0.82 1.00
CA LYS A 149 -9.43 -0.45 1.74
C LYS A 149 -9.01 -1.66 0.88
N CYS A 150 -7.78 -1.61 0.38
CA CYS A 150 -7.17 -2.41 -0.65
C CYS A 150 -6.85 -3.78 -0.02
N PRO A 151 -7.53 -4.86 -0.45
CA PRO A 151 -7.21 -6.22 0.01
C PRO A 151 -5.88 -6.73 -0.50
N ALA A 152 -5.21 -6.00 -1.39
CA ALA A 152 -4.00 -6.48 -2.03
C ALA A 152 -2.93 -6.82 -0.99
N PRO A 153 -2.05 -7.78 -1.32
CA PRO A 153 -0.97 -8.15 -0.42
C PRO A 153 -0.10 -6.95 -0.09
N ARG A 154 0.32 -6.90 1.18
CA ARG A 154 1.19 -5.85 1.69
C ARG A 154 2.52 -6.45 2.12
N HIS A 155 3.58 -5.74 1.77
CA HIS A 155 4.94 -6.02 2.19
C HIS A 155 5.28 -5.06 3.32
N SER A 156 5.57 -5.61 4.48
CA SER A 156 5.70 -4.82 5.70
C SER A 156 7.05 -5.02 6.36
N VAL A 157 7.55 -3.97 6.99
CA VAL A 157 8.70 -4.01 7.89
C VAL A 157 8.22 -3.65 9.28
N VAL A 158 8.34 -4.57 10.23
CA VAL A 158 7.99 -4.36 11.63
C VAL A 158 9.27 -4.19 12.44
N LEU A 159 9.39 -3.09 13.17
CA LEU A 159 10.53 -2.77 14.03
C LEU A 159 10.20 -3.15 15.48
N PHE A 160 11.20 -3.63 16.21
CA PHE A 160 11.04 -4.10 17.59
C PHE A 160 12.09 -3.47 18.52
N ASP A 161 11.72 -3.22 19.76
CA ASP A 161 12.64 -3.01 20.89
C ASP A 161 12.61 -4.26 21.77
N GLY A 162 13.66 -5.06 21.73
CA GLY A 162 13.62 -6.43 22.25
C GLY A 162 12.58 -7.27 21.50
N ASP A 163 11.52 -7.66 22.20
CA ASP A 163 10.40 -8.43 21.63
C ASP A 163 9.13 -7.61 21.39
N ASP A 164 9.14 -6.34 21.79
CA ASP A 164 7.98 -5.47 21.66
C ASP A 164 7.99 -4.76 20.30
N PRO A 165 6.93 -4.91 19.48
CA PRO A 165 6.81 -4.15 18.24
C PRO A 165 6.63 -2.66 18.55
N VAL A 166 7.46 -1.82 17.93
CA VAL A 166 7.46 -0.36 18.14
C VAL A 166 7.04 0.43 16.90
N ALA A 167 7.12 -0.19 15.72
CA ALA A 167 6.63 0.41 14.49
C ALA A 167 6.35 -0.63 13.40
N SER A 168 5.47 -0.28 12.46
CA SER A 168 5.19 -1.00 11.22
C SER A 168 5.26 -0.02 10.04
N ILE A 169 5.89 -0.47 8.96
CA ILE A 169 5.88 0.17 7.64
C ILE A 169 5.19 -0.81 6.72
N ASP A 170 4.11 -0.42 6.06
CA ASP A 170 3.30 -1.30 5.23
C ASP A 170 3.20 -0.75 3.82
N VAL A 171 3.80 -1.46 2.85
CA VAL A 171 3.85 -1.06 1.45
C VAL A 171 2.87 -1.89 0.63
N CYS A 172 1.97 -1.23 -0.09
CA CYS A 172 1.12 -1.87 -1.09
C CYS A 172 1.57 -1.44 -2.48
N PHE A 173 2.17 -2.36 -3.23
CA PHE A 173 2.59 -2.10 -4.62
C PHE A 173 1.42 -2.01 -5.59
N THR A 174 0.24 -2.57 -5.28
CA THR A 174 -0.95 -2.44 -6.13
C THR A 174 -1.60 -1.07 -5.98
N CYS A 175 -1.76 -0.63 -4.73
CA CYS A 175 -2.39 0.65 -4.39
C CYS A 175 -1.38 1.81 -4.31
N HIS A 176 -0.11 1.51 -4.59
CA HIS A 176 0.99 2.46 -4.60
C HIS A 176 1.13 3.23 -3.28
N ASP A 177 0.89 2.55 -2.15
CA ASP A 177 0.83 3.16 -0.83
C ASP A 177 1.85 2.69 0.19
N VAL A 178 2.17 3.59 1.12
CA VAL A 178 3.02 3.35 2.29
C VAL A 178 2.26 3.84 3.51
N LEU A 179 2.00 2.93 4.45
CA LEU A 179 1.33 3.20 5.70
C LEU A 179 2.29 3.01 6.85
N LEU A 180 2.13 3.83 7.87
CA LEU A 180 3.00 3.84 9.03
C LEU A 180 2.17 3.64 10.29
N TRP A 181 2.68 2.79 11.15
CA TRP A 181 2.27 2.72 12.54
C TRP A 181 3.51 2.88 13.43
N PRO A 182 3.50 3.74 14.46
CA PRO A 182 2.56 4.85 14.61
C PRO A 182 2.69 5.88 13.47
N GLN A 183 1.60 6.59 13.20
CA GLN A 183 1.51 7.65 12.19
C GLN A 183 2.40 8.87 12.50
N TRP A 184 2.76 9.67 11.49
CA TRP A 184 3.44 10.95 11.73
C TRP A 184 2.54 11.93 12.51
N PRO A 185 3.10 12.85 13.32
CA PRO A 185 2.34 13.95 13.90
C PRO A 185 1.79 14.84 12.78
N GLY A 186 0.47 15.01 12.74
CA GLY A 186 -0.22 15.71 11.64
C GLY A 186 -1.50 15.01 11.21
N GLY A 187 -1.62 13.72 11.53
CA GLY A 187 -2.81 12.90 11.24
C GLY A 187 -2.95 12.57 9.76
N THR A 188 -4.11 12.04 9.40
CA THR A 188 -4.43 11.63 8.02
C THR A 188 -4.29 12.80 7.03
N PRO A 189 -3.58 12.63 5.90
CA PRO A 189 -3.45 13.67 4.89
C PRO A 189 -4.81 14.17 4.38
N THR A 190 -4.90 15.44 4.03
CA THR A 190 -6.04 15.99 3.28
C THR A 190 -6.04 15.48 1.84
N LEU A 191 -7.19 15.52 1.15
CA LEU A 191 -7.29 15.12 -0.28
C LEU A 191 -6.29 15.86 -1.20
N LYS A 192 -5.98 17.12 -0.89
CA LYS A 192 -4.98 17.90 -1.63
C LYS A 192 -3.57 17.37 -1.40
N GLN A 193 -3.24 17.02 -0.15
CA GLN A 193 -1.97 16.38 0.18
C GLN A 193 -1.88 15.00 -0.49
N TYR A 194 -2.97 14.22 -0.47
CA TYR A 194 -3.04 12.93 -1.15
C TYR A 194 -2.65 13.00 -2.62
N LYS A 195 -3.24 13.92 -3.41
CA LYS A 195 -2.89 14.06 -4.84
C LYS A 195 -1.42 14.47 -5.06
N ALA A 196 -0.86 15.26 -4.14
CA ALA A 196 0.55 15.62 -4.20
C ALA A 196 1.44 14.42 -3.87
N MET A 197 1.01 13.57 -2.94
CA MET A 197 1.70 12.33 -2.56
C MET A 197 1.60 11.29 -3.67
N GLU A 198 0.44 11.08 -4.30
CA GLU A 198 0.26 10.17 -5.43
C GLU A 198 1.30 10.41 -6.54
N LYS A 199 1.53 11.69 -6.87
CA LYS A 199 2.60 12.07 -7.82
C LYS A 199 3.99 11.74 -7.30
N ALA A 200 4.26 11.94 -6.02
CA ALA A 200 5.53 11.60 -5.39
C ALA A 200 5.75 10.07 -5.30
N ASN A 201 4.68 9.27 -5.17
CA ASN A 201 4.77 7.81 -5.06
C ASN A 201 5.42 7.18 -6.28
N ALA A 202 5.11 7.67 -7.47
CA ALA A 202 5.72 7.19 -8.70
C ALA A 202 7.25 7.33 -8.68
N GLU A 203 7.78 8.29 -7.93
CA GLU A 203 9.22 8.52 -7.77
C GLU A 203 9.86 7.63 -6.69
N PHE A 204 9.12 7.29 -5.64
CA PHE A 204 9.70 6.55 -4.51
C PHE A 204 9.39 5.05 -4.50
N LEU A 205 8.28 4.59 -5.08
CA LEU A 205 7.92 3.17 -5.11
C LEU A 205 9.00 2.27 -5.73
N PRO A 206 9.72 2.67 -6.80
CA PRO A 206 10.82 1.87 -7.31
C PRO A 206 11.90 1.59 -6.25
N ARG A 207 12.09 2.48 -5.27
CA ARG A 207 13.05 2.28 -4.17
C ARG A 207 12.55 1.26 -3.15
N TRP A 208 11.24 1.24 -2.90
CA TRP A 208 10.61 0.21 -2.09
C TRP A 208 10.60 -1.15 -2.78
N GLU A 209 10.35 -1.18 -4.09
CA GLU A 209 10.40 -2.40 -4.89
C GLU A 209 11.82 -2.99 -4.92
N GLU A 210 12.83 -2.13 -5.10
CA GLU A 210 14.23 -2.54 -4.99
C GLU A 210 14.51 -3.22 -3.65
N LEU A 211 14.08 -2.62 -2.54
CA LEU A 211 14.31 -3.15 -1.20
C LEU A 211 13.50 -4.43 -0.91
N LEU A 212 12.20 -4.41 -1.17
CA LEU A 212 11.30 -5.47 -0.69
C LEU A 212 11.18 -6.62 -1.69
N ILE A 213 11.17 -6.32 -2.99
CA ILE A 213 10.98 -7.34 -4.03
C ILE A 213 12.34 -7.86 -4.50
N LYS A 214 13.28 -6.98 -4.86
CA LYS A 214 14.54 -7.44 -5.47
C LYS A 214 15.57 -7.87 -4.44
N ASP A 215 15.89 -7.02 -3.46
CA ASP A 215 16.91 -7.30 -2.43
C ASP A 215 16.48 -8.45 -1.51
N LEU A 216 15.18 -8.53 -1.17
CA LEU A 216 14.63 -9.56 -0.27
C LEU A 216 13.95 -10.73 -1.01
N LYS A 217 13.84 -10.65 -2.34
CA LYS A 217 13.22 -11.68 -3.19
C LYS A 217 11.76 -11.97 -2.84
N LEU A 218 11.05 -11.05 -2.20
CA LEU A 218 9.65 -11.25 -1.86
C LEU A 218 8.80 -11.27 -3.13
N PRO A 219 7.73 -12.08 -3.18
CA PRO A 219 6.89 -12.15 -4.35
C PRO A 219 6.18 -10.80 -4.54
N LEU A 220 6.24 -10.26 -5.76
CA LEU A 220 5.42 -9.12 -6.15
C LEU A 220 4.05 -9.62 -6.59
N PHE A 221 2.98 -9.04 -6.03
CA PHE A 221 1.63 -9.34 -6.46
C PHE A 221 1.23 -8.32 -7.54
N GLU A 222 1.36 -8.72 -8.79
CA GLU A 222 0.75 -8.01 -9.92
C GLU A 222 -0.71 -8.48 -10.01
N GLY A 223 -1.65 -7.55 -9.81
CA GLY A 223 -3.05 -7.86 -9.55
C GLY A 223 -3.73 -8.81 -10.54
N HIS A 224 -4.75 -9.49 -10.03
CA HIS A 224 -5.79 -10.15 -10.83
C HIS A 224 -6.72 -9.11 -11.48
#